data_AF-A0A7V0SCT6-F1
#
_entry.id   AF-A0A7V0SCT6-F1
#
_cell.length_a   1.000
_cell.length_b   1.000
_cell.length_c   1.000
_cell.angle_alpha   90.00
_cell.angle_beta   90.00
_cell.angle_gamma   90.00
#
_symmetry.space_group_name_H-M   'P 1'
#
loop_
_entity.id
_entity.type
_entity.pdbx_description
1 polymer ?
#
loop_
_entity_poly.entity_id
_entity_poly.type
_entity_poly.pdbx_seq_one_letter_code
_entity_poly.pdbx_strand_id
1 'polypeptide(L)' 'MGMPGIWELVIIFLIVLVVFGAGKIPKIARDIGSGIKEFKKSIDGKDDDAVK' A
#
# COMPACT_ATOMS: atom_id res chain seq x y z
N MET A 1 13.64 -23.97 4.86
CA MET A 1 12.60 -23.44 3.95
C MET A 1 13.16 -22.15 3.36
N GLY A 2 13.50 -22.16 2.06
CA GLY A 2 14.08 -21.00 1.38
C GLY A 2 13.01 -19.95 1.09
N MET A 3 13.38 -18.68 1.22
CA MET A 3 12.55 -17.56 0.77
C MET A 3 12.37 -17.68 -0.74
N PRO A 4 11.15 -17.53 -1.30
CA PRO A 4 10.97 -17.51 -2.75
C PRO A 4 11.83 -16.42 -3.38
N GLY A 5 12.48 -16.76 -4.48
CA GLY A 5 13.34 -15.84 -5.21
C GLY A 5 12.54 -14.65 -5.75
N ILE A 6 13.25 -13.56 -6.05
CA ILE A 6 12.65 -12.35 -6.65
C ILE A 6 11.83 -12.69 -7.91
N TRP A 7 12.28 -13.66 -8.71
CA TRP A 7 11.57 -14.11 -9.91
C TRP A 7 10.22 -14.79 -9.59
N GLU A 8 10.14 -15.58 -8.53
CA GLU A 8 8.90 -16.24 -8.11
C GLU A 8 7.91 -15.22 -7.56
N LEU A 9 8.38 -14.24 -6.77
CA LEU A 9 7.55 -13.15 -6.27
C LEU A 9 6.93 -12.31 -7.39
N VAL A 10 7.67 -12.03 -8.47
CA VAL A 10 7.15 -11.29 -9.63
C VAL A 10 6.04 -12.07 -10.33
N ILE A 11 6.19 -13.39 -10.50
CA ILE A 11 5.15 -14.25 -11.10
C ILE A 11 3.89 -14.26 -10.24
N ILE A 12 4.04 -14.44 -8.92
CA ILE A 12 2.91 -14.40 -7.98
C ILE A 12 2.22 -13.03 -8.05
N PHE A 13 2.98 -11.95 -8.07
CA PHE A 13 2.45 -10.60 -8.17
C PHE A 13 1.67 -10.39 -9.48
N LEU A 14 2.16 -10.90 -10.61
CA LEU A 14 1.45 -10.88 -11.88
C LEU A 14 0.11 -11.62 -11.81
N ILE A 15 0.08 -12.82 -11.22
CA ILE A 15 -1.16 -13.59 -11.04
C ILE A 15 -2.17 -12.80 -10.20
N VAL A 16 -1.70 -12.23 -9.09
CA VAL A 16 -2.53 -11.38 -8.22
C VAL A 16 -3.06 -10.17 -8.99
N LEU A 17 -2.23 -9.50 -9.80
CA LEU A 17 -2.66 -8.37 -10.63
C LEU A 17 -3.70 -8.77 -11.69
N VAL A 18 -3.66 -9.99 -12.22
CA VAL A 18 -4.68 -10.47 -13.18
C VAL A 18 -6.01 -10.72 -12.46
N VAL A 19 -5.97 -11.35 -11.28
CA VAL A 19 -7.19 -11.67 -10.50
C VAL A 19 -7.85 -10.40 -9.94
N PHE A 20 -7.06 -9.51 -9.36
CA PHE A 20 -7.57 -8.30 -8.71
C PHE A 20 -7.66 -7.12 -9.69
N GLY A 21 -6.88 -7.12 -10.77
CA GLY A 21 -6.72 -5.99 -11.68
C GLY A 21 -5.66 -5.00 -11.20
N ALA A 22 -4.83 -4.50 -12.12
CA ALA A 22 -3.75 -3.56 -11.80
C ALA A 22 -4.21 -2.23 -11.17
N GLY A 23 -5.48 -1.86 -11.33
CA GLY A 23 -6.05 -0.67 -10.71
C GLY A 23 -6.59 -0.86 -9.28
N LYS A 24 -6.95 -2.08 -8.87
CA LYS A 24 -7.56 -2.30 -7.54
C LYS A 24 -6.53 -2.24 -6.41
N ILE A 25 -5.35 -2.81 -6.62
CA ILE A 25 -4.25 -2.76 -5.65
C ILE A 25 -3.84 -1.32 -5.29
N PRO A 26 -3.53 -0.43 -6.25
CA PRO A 26 -3.17 0.95 -5.93
C PRO A 26 -4.35 1.75 -5.35
N LYS A 27 -5.59 1.42 -5.70
CA LYS A 27 -6.77 2.05 -5.08
C LYS A 27 -6.87 1.71 -3.60
N ILE A 28 -6.82 0.42 -3.26
CA ILE A 28 -6.84 -0.05 -1.87
C ILE A 28 -5.63 0.49 -1.09
N ALA A 29 -4.43 0.48 -1.70
CA ALA A 29 -3.24 1.03 -1.07
C ALA A 29 -3.34 2.54 -0.81
N ARG A 30 -3.98 3.31 -1.70
CA ARG A 30 -4.26 4.74 -1.48
C ARG A 30 -5.27 4.95 -0.35
N ASP A 31 -6.37 4.20 -0.36
CA ASP A 31 -7.43 4.31 0.65
C ASP A 31 -6.88 3.93 2.05
N ILE A 32 -6.13 2.84 2.14
CA ILE A 32 -5.44 2.41 3.37
C ILE A 32 -4.34 3.41 3.75
N GLY A 33 -3.55 3.88 2.79
CA GLY A 33 -2.44 4.80 3.04
C GLY A 33 -2.91 6.14 3.60
N SER A 34 -4.01 6.69 3.08
CA SER A 34 -4.64 7.90 3.61
C SER A 34 -5.14 7.68 5.05
N GLY A 35 -5.82 6.55 5.32
CA GLY A 35 -6.29 6.23 6.66
C GLY A 35 -5.15 6.05 7.68
N ILE A 36 -4.07 5.37 7.29
CA ILE A 36 -2.86 5.24 8.14
C ILE A 36 -2.20 6.60 8.37
N LYS A 37 -2.16 7.47 7.35
CA LYS A 37 -1.60 8.83 7.46
C LYS A 37 -2.40 9.68 8.45
N GLU A 38 -3.73 9.66 8.36
CA GLU A 38 -4.62 10.37 9.30
C GLU A 38 -4.50 9.80 10.72
N PHE A 39 -4.50 8.48 10.87
CA PHE A 39 -4.32 7.81 12.15
C PHE A 39 -2.98 8.19 12.81
N LYS A 40 -1.90 8.21 12.01
CA LYS A 40 -0.59 8.66 12.48
C LYS A 40 -0.61 10.15 12.87
N LYS A 41 -1.28 11.02 12.11
CA LYS A 41 -1.41 12.44 12.42
C LYS A 41 -2.12 12.68 13.76
N SER A 42 -3.23 11.98 14.00
CA SER A 42 -3.99 12.10 15.26
C SER A 42 -3.22 11.57 16.47
N ILE A 43 -2.42 10.52 16.31
CA ILE A 43 -1.62 9.94 17.41
C ILE A 43 -0.37 10.77 17.71
N ASP A 44 0.30 11.31 16.67
CA ASP A 44 1.55 12.04 16.83
C ASP A 44 1.34 13.49 17.30
N GLY A 45 0.08 13.95 17.42
CA GLY A 45 -0.27 15.29 17.92
C GLY A 45 0.26 16.45 17.05
N LYS A 46 0.85 16.14 15.88
CA LYS A 46 1.34 17.12 14.92
C LYS A 46 0.18 17.60 14.06
N ASP A 47 -0.49 18.65 14.53
CA ASP A 47 -1.18 19.59 13.65
C ASP A 47 -0.14 20.38 12.84
N ASP A 48 0.47 19.69 11.87
CA ASP A 48 1.16 20.38 10.78
C ASP A 48 0.09 20.87 9.80
N ASP A 49 -0.43 22.06 10.10
CA ASP A 49 -0.94 23.01 9.12
C ASP A 49 0.18 23.39 8.14
N ALA A 50 0.39 22.53 7.14
CA ALA A 50 1.10 22.89 5.92
C ALA A 50 0.08 23.13 4.81
N VAL A 51 -0.79 24.13 5.02
CA VAL A 51 -1.37 24.89 3.92
C VAL A 51 -0.35 25.98 3.58
N LYS A 52 0.46 25.69 2.57
CA LYS A 52 0.95 26.70 1.64
C LYS A 52 1.05 26.09 0.25
#